data_AF-A0A965UV43-F1
#
_entry.id   AF-A0A965UV43-F1
#
_cell.length_a   1.000
_cell.length_b   1.000
_cell.length_c   1.000
_cell.angle_alpha   90.00
_cell.angle_beta   90.00
_cell.angle_gamma   90.00
#
_symmetry.space_group_name_H-M   'P 1'
#
loop_
_entity.id
_entity.type
_entity.pdbx_description
1 polymer ?
#
loop_
_entity_poly.entity_id
_entity_poly.type
_entity_poly.pdbx_seq_one_letter_code
_entity_poly.pdbx_strand_id
1 'polypeptide(L)'
;MGQEEVGAAHEKAQDGAHDMKQPQQPQQHYREQLNEEDDDPIRIARYILLQFRDPDDSPTLIYWEGDWWEWVGHTWTAILNERFRALIHNQCAKFFEHLQKAALKTLEDSEKIPRLKKVTLQLVSNVELALKSICISPANIDSPSWLPSASQEQTKVKPNYLVPAKNGLVNIRALAEYLSDSTSSASSSLANMLMLPCSPHFFSTVGVDYAVDLAADRPSQWLQFLHSIWPGDEESVSLLQEWFGYILSGDSSQQKMFYLVGPPRSGKGTISRVLQKLLGLGNCAACSIDELGEQFGLEMMVKKSLAVFEDVFISTRDDAGRICGWLKRLTGQDSIGVRRKFKTTISVTNKARIFMTGNEILRLPDTSGAMASRFSYLVCKVSHLGTEDIYLTDRLLSELPGIFLWAIEGWARLQRNGKFSVPKSTENAHEMTRALGSPLSSFIAEKCTIDPISFVAVDELYDAWKAWCEDEGIKCCPRESFGRLLFSAVPNLTKERRRSPEGRIHVYSGIALRPDMLFDTESDNDTTDRPRRITF
;
A
#
# COMPACT_ATOMS: atom_id res chain seq x y z
N MET A 1 22.94 -52.25 -76.40
CA MET A 1 21.66 -52.17 -77.14
C MET A 1 20.80 -51.18 -76.36
N GLY A 2 20.90 -49.89 -76.65
CA GLY A 2 20.08 -49.18 -77.65
C GLY A 2 18.94 -48.49 -76.90
N GLN A 3 19.15 -47.26 -76.40
CA GLN A 3 18.62 -46.02 -77.00
C GLN A 3 17.15 -46.10 -77.45
N GLU A 4 16.26 -45.46 -76.71
CA GLU A 4 15.40 -44.38 -77.23
C GLU A 4 14.74 -43.61 -76.07
N GLU A 5 15.07 -42.32 -75.97
CA GLU A 5 14.24 -41.29 -75.36
C GLU A 5 12.99 -41.07 -76.23
N VAL A 6 11.90 -40.55 -75.64
CA VAL A 6 11.17 -39.33 -76.07
C VAL A 6 9.86 -39.23 -75.30
N GLY A 7 9.63 -38.06 -74.68
CA GLY A 7 8.29 -37.45 -74.67
C GLY A 7 7.53 -37.48 -73.35
N ALA A 8 7.70 -36.41 -72.58
CA ALA A 8 6.83 -36.02 -71.47
C ALA A 8 5.40 -35.72 -71.92
N ALA A 9 4.41 -36.07 -71.08
CA ALA A 9 3.41 -35.17 -70.51
C ALA A 9 2.07 -35.89 -70.21
N HIS A 10 1.52 -35.54 -69.05
CA HIS A 10 0.16 -35.78 -68.54
C HIS A 10 -0.09 -37.04 -67.69
N GLU A 11 -0.77 -36.79 -66.58
CA GLU A 11 -1.30 -37.71 -65.57
C GLU A 11 -0.34 -38.33 -64.55
N LYS A 12 -0.06 -37.54 -63.49
CA LYS A 12 -0.33 -37.93 -62.09
C LYS A 12 -0.21 -36.71 -61.19
N ALA A 13 -1.29 -35.93 -61.15
CA ALA A 13 -1.54 -34.98 -60.09
C ALA A 13 -2.89 -35.36 -59.48
N GLN A 14 -2.86 -36.21 -58.46
CA GLN A 14 -3.95 -36.29 -57.49
C GLN A 14 -3.44 -36.99 -56.23
N ASP A 15 -3.83 -36.37 -55.11
CA ASP A 15 -3.85 -36.87 -53.74
C ASP A 15 -2.53 -36.87 -52.96
N GLY A 16 -2.27 -35.69 -52.39
CA GLY A 16 -1.30 -35.49 -51.32
C GLY A 16 -1.29 -34.06 -50.78
N ALA A 17 -2.46 -33.42 -50.64
CA ALA A 17 -2.57 -32.07 -50.08
C ALA A 17 -3.32 -32.10 -48.75
N HIS A 18 -2.57 -31.76 -47.70
CA HIS A 18 -2.99 -31.19 -46.41
C HIS A 18 -4.48 -31.05 -46.16
N ASP A 19 -4.99 -31.91 -45.28
CA ASP A 19 -6.22 -31.66 -44.53
C ASP A 19 -5.94 -30.54 -43.51
N MET A 20 -6.05 -29.28 -43.96
CA MET A 20 -6.23 -28.14 -43.07
C MET A 20 -7.56 -28.33 -42.35
N LYS A 21 -7.53 -28.89 -41.14
CA LYS A 21 -8.68 -28.88 -40.23
C LYS A 21 -9.16 -27.44 -40.08
N GLN A 22 -10.30 -27.16 -40.69
CA GLN A 22 -11.06 -25.94 -40.47
C GLN A 22 -11.27 -25.74 -38.96
N PRO A 23 -11.27 -24.49 -38.46
CA PRO A 23 -11.51 -24.22 -37.05
C PRO A 23 -12.86 -24.82 -36.65
N GLN A 24 -12.83 -25.77 -35.73
CA GLN A 24 -14.02 -26.37 -35.16
C GLN A 24 -14.85 -25.26 -34.51
N GLN A 25 -16.11 -25.16 -34.92
CA GLN A 25 -17.08 -24.24 -34.34
C GLN A 25 -17.15 -24.45 -32.81
N PRO A 26 -17.26 -23.39 -32.00
CA PRO A 26 -17.33 -23.51 -30.55
C PRO A 26 -18.45 -24.47 -30.14
N GLN A 27 -18.11 -25.42 -29.29
CA GLN A 27 -19.00 -26.49 -28.83
C GLN A 27 -20.28 -25.91 -28.21
N GLN A 28 -21.42 -26.37 -28.73
CA GLN A 28 -22.75 -26.02 -28.26
C GLN A 28 -23.01 -26.61 -26.87
N HIS A 29 -22.79 -25.84 -25.81
CA HIS A 29 -23.39 -26.11 -24.51
C HIS A 29 -24.24 -24.90 -24.10
N TYR A 30 -25.54 -25.17 -23.88
CA TYR A 30 -26.64 -24.23 -23.56
C TYR A 30 -27.12 -23.28 -24.68
N ARG A 31 -28.06 -23.76 -25.51
CA ARG A 31 -29.09 -22.90 -26.11
C ARG A 31 -30.46 -23.51 -25.86
N GLU A 32 -30.98 -23.35 -24.64
CA GLU A 32 -32.43 -23.22 -24.48
C GLU A 32 -32.82 -22.00 -25.33
N GLN A 33 -33.66 -22.20 -26.35
CA GLN A 33 -34.16 -21.08 -27.16
C GLN A 33 -35.12 -20.26 -26.29
N LEU A 34 -34.59 -19.25 -25.63
CA LEU A 34 -35.37 -18.28 -24.87
C LEU A 34 -36.16 -17.41 -25.87
N ASN A 35 -37.49 -17.37 -25.73
CA ASN A 35 -38.37 -16.53 -26.54
C ASN A 35 -38.57 -15.17 -25.84
N GLU A 36 -37.56 -14.31 -25.94
CA GLU A 36 -37.52 -13.00 -25.30
C GLU A 36 -37.67 -11.87 -26.33
N GLU A 37 -38.30 -10.78 -25.92
CA GLU A 37 -38.40 -9.56 -26.75
C GLU A 37 -37.02 -9.03 -27.15
N ASP A 38 -36.93 -8.40 -28.32
CA ASP A 38 -35.66 -7.89 -28.84
C ASP A 38 -35.04 -6.77 -27.97
N ASP A 39 -35.85 -5.98 -27.26
CA ASP A 39 -35.36 -4.97 -26.31
C ASP A 39 -35.37 -5.41 -24.85
N ASP A 40 -35.51 -6.71 -24.60
CA ASP A 40 -35.36 -7.23 -23.25
C ASP A 40 -33.95 -6.86 -22.70
N PRO A 41 -33.86 -6.13 -21.58
CA PRO A 41 -32.57 -5.70 -21.04
C PRO A 41 -31.63 -6.84 -20.66
N ILE A 42 -32.16 -7.99 -20.22
CA ILE A 42 -31.36 -9.17 -19.86
C ILE A 42 -30.83 -9.84 -21.14
N ARG A 43 -31.62 -9.90 -22.21
CA ARG A 43 -31.16 -10.39 -23.52
C ARG A 43 -30.00 -9.57 -24.07
N ILE A 44 -30.11 -8.25 -24.02
CA ILE A 44 -29.04 -7.34 -24.44
C ILE A 44 -27.83 -7.47 -23.49
N ALA A 45 -28.05 -7.57 -22.18
CA ALA A 45 -26.97 -7.77 -21.21
C ALA A 45 -26.18 -9.05 -21.51
N ARG A 46 -26.83 -10.18 -21.80
CA ARG A 46 -26.13 -11.42 -22.21
C ARG A 46 -25.32 -11.23 -23.49
N TYR A 47 -25.86 -10.52 -24.49
CA TYR A 47 -25.10 -10.18 -25.70
C TYR A 47 -23.85 -9.35 -25.38
N ILE A 48 -23.99 -8.32 -24.54
CA ILE A 48 -22.86 -7.49 -24.09
C ILE A 48 -21.81 -8.35 -23.38
N LEU A 49 -22.22 -9.31 -22.56
CA LEU A 49 -21.29 -10.15 -21.80
C LEU A 49 -20.47 -11.12 -22.64
N LEU A 50 -20.86 -11.39 -23.90
CA LEU A 50 -20.05 -12.20 -24.82
C LEU A 50 -18.68 -11.59 -25.11
N GLN A 51 -18.53 -10.26 -24.99
CA GLN A 51 -17.24 -9.60 -25.15
C GLN A 51 -16.40 -9.58 -23.86
N PHE A 52 -17.00 -9.97 -22.73
CA PHE A 52 -16.37 -10.01 -21.41
C PHE A 52 -16.16 -11.47 -20.99
N ARG A 53 -15.44 -12.18 -21.86
CA ARG A 53 -15.02 -13.57 -21.69
C ARG A 53 -13.55 -13.70 -22.06
N ASP A 54 -12.82 -14.53 -21.32
CA ASP A 54 -11.49 -14.97 -21.72
C ASP A 54 -11.61 -16.11 -22.76
N PRO A 55 -10.48 -16.60 -23.32
CA PRO A 55 -10.51 -17.70 -24.28
C PRO A 55 -11.12 -19.02 -23.75
N ASP A 56 -11.16 -19.20 -22.44
CA ASP A 56 -11.73 -20.37 -21.76
C ASP A 56 -13.21 -20.15 -21.37
N ASP A 57 -13.85 -19.10 -21.90
CA ASP A 57 -15.24 -18.67 -21.61
C ASP A 57 -15.51 -18.29 -20.14
N SER A 58 -14.46 -17.89 -19.42
CA SER A 58 -14.57 -17.39 -18.05
C SER A 58 -14.98 -15.92 -18.03
N PRO A 59 -15.83 -15.47 -17.08
CA PRO A 59 -16.26 -14.08 -17.01
C PRO A 59 -15.11 -13.13 -16.66
N THR A 60 -14.95 -12.07 -17.45
CA THR A 60 -13.92 -11.03 -17.25
C THR A 60 -14.49 -9.67 -16.85
N LEU A 61 -15.77 -9.64 -16.47
CA LEU A 61 -16.45 -8.44 -15.94
C LEU A 61 -17.19 -8.80 -14.65
N ILE A 62 -16.98 -8.00 -13.61
CA ILE A 62 -17.72 -8.11 -12.34
C ILE A 62 -18.18 -6.74 -11.85
N TYR A 63 -19.23 -6.75 -11.02
CA TYR A 63 -19.66 -5.59 -10.25
C TYR A 63 -19.34 -5.82 -8.77
N TRP A 64 -18.43 -5.02 -8.22
CA TRP A 64 -17.90 -5.20 -6.86
C TRP A 64 -17.78 -3.84 -6.15
N GLU A 65 -18.34 -3.76 -4.93
CA GLU A 65 -18.35 -2.55 -4.09
C GLU A 65 -18.84 -1.26 -4.77
N GLY A 66 -19.80 -1.38 -5.69
CA GLY A 66 -20.42 -0.23 -6.34
C GLY A 66 -19.71 0.29 -7.59
N ASP A 67 -18.63 -0.36 -8.01
CA ASP A 67 -17.90 -0.02 -9.23
C ASP A 67 -17.81 -1.27 -10.15
N TRP A 68 -17.63 -1.02 -11.45
CA TRP A 68 -17.39 -2.05 -12.46
C TRP A 68 -15.92 -2.40 -12.54
N TRP A 69 -15.60 -3.69 -12.70
CA TRP A 69 -14.23 -4.18 -12.82
C TRP A 69 -14.09 -5.11 -14.01
N GLU A 70 -13.04 -4.89 -14.80
CA GLU A 70 -12.68 -5.70 -15.96
C GLU A 70 -11.32 -6.38 -15.73
N TRP A 71 -11.25 -7.66 -16.05
CA TRP A 71 -10.00 -8.40 -16.07
C TRP A 71 -9.23 -8.11 -17.36
N VAL A 72 -8.01 -7.59 -17.23
CA VAL A 72 -7.17 -7.12 -18.35
C VAL A 72 -6.04 -8.10 -18.67
N GLY A 73 -6.27 -9.39 -18.50
CA GLY A 73 -5.31 -10.46 -18.80
C GLY A 73 -4.43 -10.92 -17.63
N HIS A 74 -4.27 -10.08 -16.60
CA HIS A 74 -3.43 -10.42 -15.44
C HIS A 74 -3.96 -9.88 -14.11
N THR A 75 -4.70 -8.76 -14.11
CA THR A 75 -5.28 -8.16 -12.91
C THR A 75 -6.67 -7.58 -13.22
N TRP A 76 -7.43 -7.23 -12.18
CA TRP A 76 -8.73 -6.59 -12.31
C TRP A 76 -8.61 -5.08 -12.16
N THR A 77 -9.17 -4.33 -13.11
CA THR A 77 -9.09 -2.87 -13.16
C THR A 77 -10.47 -2.24 -13.09
N ALA A 78 -10.61 -1.16 -12.33
CA ALA A 78 -11.86 -0.44 -12.21
C ALA A 78 -12.17 0.32 -13.51
N ILE A 79 -13.41 0.22 -13.98
CA ILE A 79 -13.93 0.96 -15.12
C ILE A 79 -14.65 2.20 -14.61
N LEU A 80 -14.33 3.37 -15.18
CA LEU A 80 -15.09 4.59 -14.89
C LEU A 80 -16.56 4.42 -15.31
N ASN A 81 -17.49 4.70 -14.40
CA ASN A 81 -18.93 4.50 -14.63
C ASN A 81 -19.46 5.20 -15.88
N GLU A 82 -18.99 6.42 -16.18
CA GLU A 82 -19.38 7.15 -17.39
C GLU A 82 -18.88 6.46 -18.67
N ARG A 83 -17.63 5.95 -18.64
CA ARG A 83 -17.05 5.18 -19.74
C ARG A 83 -17.84 3.89 -19.95
N PHE A 84 -18.19 3.18 -18.88
CA PHE A 84 -18.95 1.93 -18.98
C PHE A 84 -20.37 2.16 -19.51
N ARG A 85 -21.04 3.24 -19.08
CA ARG A 85 -22.34 3.65 -19.65
C ARG A 85 -22.28 3.96 -21.14
N ALA A 86 -21.24 4.66 -21.59
CA ALA A 86 -21.03 4.91 -23.01
C ALA A 86 -20.81 3.60 -23.80
N LEU A 87 -20.07 2.64 -23.21
CA LEU A 87 -19.89 1.30 -23.79
C LEU A 87 -21.24 0.57 -23.92
N ILE A 88 -22.05 0.53 -22.86
CA ILE A 88 -23.39 -0.09 -22.90
C ILE A 88 -24.23 0.52 -24.02
N HIS A 89 -24.29 1.85 -24.09
CA HIS A 89 -25.04 2.54 -25.14
C HIS A 89 -24.58 2.13 -26.55
N ASN A 90 -23.27 2.09 -26.80
CA ASN A 90 -22.71 1.66 -28.08
C ASN A 90 -23.07 0.21 -28.41
N GLN A 91 -23.03 -0.68 -27.41
CA GLN A 91 -23.33 -2.10 -27.62
C GLN A 91 -24.81 -2.37 -27.83
N CYS A 92 -25.72 -1.63 -27.18
CA CYS A 92 -27.15 -1.67 -27.50
C CYS A 92 -27.41 -1.29 -28.97
N ALA A 93 -26.71 -0.28 -29.49
CA ALA A 93 -26.85 0.13 -30.88
C ALA A 93 -26.40 -0.98 -31.85
N LYS A 94 -25.21 -1.55 -31.60
CA LYS A 94 -24.68 -2.68 -32.38
C LYS A 94 -25.59 -3.90 -32.34
N PHE A 95 -26.20 -4.19 -31.19
CA PHE A 95 -27.14 -5.29 -31.04
C PHE A 95 -28.37 -5.11 -31.95
N PHE A 96 -28.99 -3.93 -31.94
CA PHE A 96 -30.14 -3.66 -32.83
C PHE A 96 -29.74 -3.62 -34.31
N GLU A 97 -28.56 -3.12 -34.65
CA GLU A 97 -28.03 -3.23 -36.01
C GLU A 97 -27.86 -4.69 -36.45
N HIS A 98 -27.38 -5.56 -35.55
CA HIS A 98 -27.23 -6.99 -35.82
C HIS A 98 -28.59 -7.65 -36.07
N LEU A 99 -29.59 -7.37 -35.22
CA LEU A 99 -30.95 -7.87 -35.40
C LEU A 99 -31.59 -7.38 -36.70
N GLN A 100 -31.44 -6.09 -37.02
CA GLN A 100 -31.98 -5.54 -38.26
C GLN A 100 -31.31 -6.18 -39.47
N LYS A 101 -29.98 -6.33 -39.47
CA LYS A 101 -29.24 -7.02 -40.55
C LYS A 101 -29.66 -8.48 -40.70
N ALA A 102 -29.93 -9.18 -39.59
CA ALA A 102 -30.44 -10.54 -39.62
C ALA A 102 -31.84 -10.60 -40.25
N ALA A 103 -32.75 -9.73 -39.84
CA ALA A 103 -34.11 -9.65 -40.39
C ALA A 103 -34.12 -9.27 -41.88
N LEU A 104 -33.22 -8.38 -42.33
CA LEU A 104 -33.10 -8.00 -43.74
C LEU A 104 -32.64 -9.15 -44.65
N LYS A 105 -31.91 -10.14 -44.12
CA LYS A 105 -31.49 -11.32 -44.90
C LYS A 105 -32.63 -12.29 -45.18
N THR A 106 -33.67 -12.26 -44.35
CA THR A 106 -34.84 -13.14 -44.45
C THR A 106 -36.08 -12.40 -44.94
N LEU A 107 -35.93 -11.14 -45.34
CA LEU A 107 -37.03 -10.28 -45.77
C LEU A 107 -37.49 -10.69 -47.18
N GLU A 108 -38.79 -10.92 -47.34
CA GLU A 108 -39.38 -11.14 -48.67
C GLU A 108 -39.60 -9.80 -49.40
N ASP A 109 -39.57 -9.80 -50.74
CA ASP A 109 -39.65 -8.57 -51.56
C ASP A 109 -40.90 -7.71 -51.31
N SER A 110 -41.98 -8.31 -50.81
CA SER A 110 -43.23 -7.62 -50.47
C SER A 110 -43.28 -7.03 -49.06
N GLU A 111 -42.29 -7.32 -48.20
CA GLU A 111 -42.29 -6.92 -46.81
C GLU A 111 -41.62 -5.55 -46.58
N LYS A 112 -42.07 -4.84 -45.54
CA LYS A 112 -41.49 -3.56 -45.17
C LYS A 112 -40.18 -3.78 -44.43
N ILE A 113 -39.14 -3.03 -44.83
CA ILE A 113 -37.86 -2.94 -44.13
C ILE A 113 -38.10 -2.65 -42.63
N PRO A 114 -37.64 -3.53 -41.71
CA PRO A 114 -37.79 -3.33 -40.28
C PRO A 114 -37.08 -2.06 -39.84
N ARG A 115 -37.71 -1.26 -38.96
CA ARG A 115 -37.09 -0.04 -38.42
C ARG A 115 -36.00 -0.39 -37.42
N LEU A 116 -34.86 0.28 -37.52
CA LEU A 116 -33.81 0.19 -36.50
C LEU A 116 -34.33 0.75 -35.18
N LYS A 117 -34.23 -0.04 -34.12
CA LYS A 117 -34.68 0.36 -32.78
C LYS A 117 -33.74 1.43 -32.21
N LYS A 118 -34.32 2.49 -31.62
CA LYS A 118 -33.55 3.58 -31.01
C LYS A 118 -33.04 3.17 -29.64
N VAL A 119 -31.79 3.49 -29.35
CA VAL A 119 -31.23 3.35 -28.00
C VAL A 119 -31.64 4.56 -27.17
N THR A 120 -32.43 4.32 -26.11
CA THR A 120 -32.87 5.37 -25.19
C THR A 120 -32.06 5.33 -23.89
N LEU A 121 -32.04 6.44 -23.14
CA LEU A 121 -31.42 6.47 -21.80
C LEU A 121 -32.07 5.48 -20.83
N GLN A 122 -33.39 5.27 -20.95
CA GLN A 122 -34.12 4.30 -20.14
C GLN A 122 -33.64 2.86 -20.44
N LEU A 123 -33.48 2.51 -21.72
CA LEU A 123 -32.98 1.20 -22.12
C LEU A 123 -31.58 0.96 -21.57
N VAL A 124 -30.66 1.93 -21.74
CA VAL A 124 -29.29 1.82 -21.22
C VAL A 124 -29.28 1.62 -19.71
N SER A 125 -30.12 2.34 -18.98
CA SER A 125 -30.23 2.21 -17.52
C SER A 125 -30.76 0.83 -17.10
N ASN A 126 -31.78 0.32 -17.81
CA ASN A 126 -32.32 -1.02 -17.56
C ASN A 126 -31.30 -2.12 -17.90
N VAL A 127 -30.52 -1.97 -18.98
CA VAL A 127 -29.45 -2.89 -19.36
C VAL A 127 -28.31 -2.86 -18.34
N GLU A 128 -27.92 -1.68 -17.86
CA GLU A 128 -26.93 -1.55 -16.78
C GLU A 128 -27.39 -2.30 -15.52
N LEU A 129 -28.67 -2.18 -15.16
CA LEU A 129 -29.25 -2.91 -14.02
C LEU A 129 -29.25 -4.43 -14.24
N ALA A 130 -29.62 -4.88 -15.44
CA ALA A 130 -29.55 -6.30 -15.81
C ALA A 130 -28.11 -6.83 -15.74
N LEU A 131 -27.14 -6.10 -16.30
CA LEU A 131 -25.71 -6.44 -16.18
C LEU A 131 -25.30 -6.55 -14.70
N LYS A 132 -25.72 -5.63 -13.83
CA LYS A 132 -25.41 -5.69 -12.39
C LYS A 132 -25.94 -6.97 -11.77
N SER A 133 -27.17 -7.36 -12.08
CA SER A 133 -27.74 -8.60 -11.54
C SER A 133 -26.99 -9.87 -11.98
N ILE A 134 -26.41 -9.87 -13.18
CA ILE A 134 -25.65 -11.03 -13.71
C ILE A 134 -24.21 -11.04 -13.18
N CYS A 135 -23.59 -9.87 -13.04
CA CYS A 135 -22.16 -9.73 -12.75
C CYS A 135 -21.85 -9.46 -11.28
N ILE A 136 -22.87 -9.42 -10.40
CA ILE A 136 -22.66 -9.10 -8.99
C ILE A 136 -21.71 -10.11 -8.35
N SER A 137 -20.61 -9.61 -7.81
CA SER A 137 -19.72 -10.43 -6.99
C SER A 137 -20.44 -10.79 -5.68
N PRO A 138 -20.26 -12.02 -5.15
CA PRO A 138 -20.74 -12.36 -3.82
C PRO A 138 -20.30 -11.33 -2.77
N ALA A 139 -21.18 -11.03 -1.82
CA ALA A 139 -21.02 -9.93 -0.86
C ALA A 139 -19.80 -10.04 0.07
N ASN A 140 -19.17 -11.22 0.17
CA ASN A 140 -18.09 -11.52 1.11
C ASN A 140 -16.72 -11.73 0.43
N ILE A 141 -16.52 -11.20 -0.78
CA ILE A 141 -15.24 -11.32 -1.49
C ILE A 141 -14.38 -10.09 -1.23
N ASP A 142 -13.24 -10.30 -0.58
CA ASP A 142 -12.18 -9.32 -0.39
C ASP A 142 -11.05 -9.50 -1.42
N SER A 143 -10.45 -8.41 -1.89
CA SER A 143 -9.23 -8.44 -2.71
C SER A 143 -7.96 -8.54 -1.83
N PRO A 144 -7.01 -9.46 -2.10
CA PRO A 144 -7.05 -10.49 -3.14
C PRO A 144 -7.79 -11.77 -2.71
N SER A 145 -8.47 -12.45 -3.63
CA SER A 145 -9.14 -13.73 -3.37
C SER A 145 -9.36 -14.57 -4.63
N TRP A 146 -9.59 -15.87 -4.44
CA TRP A 146 -10.14 -16.73 -5.48
C TRP A 146 -11.65 -16.57 -5.54
N LEU A 147 -12.19 -16.34 -6.74
CA LEU A 147 -13.63 -16.35 -7.00
C LEU A 147 -14.19 -17.76 -6.82
N PRO A 148 -15.49 -17.93 -6.50
CA PRO A 148 -16.10 -19.26 -6.29
C PRO A 148 -16.00 -20.22 -7.48
N SER A 149 -15.76 -19.68 -8.68
CA SER A 149 -15.55 -20.45 -9.91
C SER A 149 -14.12 -20.98 -10.07
N ALA A 150 -13.18 -20.63 -9.18
CA ALA A 150 -11.83 -21.15 -9.20
C ALA A 150 -11.78 -22.66 -8.96
N SER A 151 -10.88 -23.35 -9.65
CA SER A 151 -10.65 -24.78 -9.46
C SER A 151 -10.05 -25.10 -8.08
N GLN A 152 -10.23 -26.34 -7.62
CA GLN A 152 -9.62 -26.82 -6.37
C GLN A 152 -8.09 -26.68 -6.39
N GLU A 153 -7.45 -26.91 -7.53
CA GLU A 153 -5.99 -26.79 -7.67
C GLU A 153 -5.52 -25.35 -7.47
N GLN A 154 -6.21 -24.37 -8.09
CA GLN A 154 -5.91 -22.95 -7.93
C GLN A 154 -6.02 -22.51 -6.46
N THR A 155 -7.05 -23.00 -5.77
CA THR A 155 -7.34 -22.60 -4.38
C THR A 155 -6.37 -23.15 -3.34
N LYS A 156 -5.45 -24.06 -3.71
CA LYS A 156 -4.41 -24.57 -2.81
C LYS A 156 -3.44 -23.48 -2.36
N VAL A 157 -3.19 -22.49 -3.21
CA VAL A 157 -2.32 -21.35 -2.87
C VAL A 157 -3.15 -20.24 -2.25
N LYS A 158 -2.75 -19.78 -1.06
CA LYS A 158 -3.44 -18.68 -0.37
C LYS A 158 -3.34 -17.39 -1.20
N PRO A 159 -4.44 -16.66 -1.40
CA PRO A 159 -4.45 -15.43 -2.20
C PRO A 159 -3.42 -14.38 -1.78
N ASN A 160 -3.16 -14.21 -0.48
CA ASN A 160 -2.20 -13.24 0.04
C ASN A 160 -0.73 -13.58 -0.28
N TYR A 161 -0.45 -14.74 -0.89
CA TYR A 161 0.88 -15.09 -1.38
C TYR A 161 1.03 -14.92 -2.89
N LEU A 162 -0.01 -14.43 -3.57
CA LEU A 162 -0.01 -14.28 -5.02
C LEU A 162 0.07 -12.81 -5.40
N VAL A 163 1.10 -12.47 -6.20
CA VAL A 163 1.24 -11.15 -6.82
C VAL A 163 0.99 -11.31 -8.32
N PRO A 164 -0.09 -10.73 -8.86
CA PRO A 164 -0.33 -10.77 -10.30
C PRO A 164 0.73 -9.97 -11.06
N ALA A 165 1.30 -10.57 -12.10
CA ALA A 165 2.22 -9.98 -13.05
C ALA A 165 1.73 -10.27 -14.48
N LYS A 166 2.26 -9.58 -15.49
CA LYS A 166 1.82 -9.75 -16.89
C LYS A 166 1.94 -11.17 -17.45
N ASN A 167 2.83 -11.99 -16.88
CA ASN A 167 3.12 -13.35 -17.33
C ASN A 167 2.63 -14.44 -16.37
N GLY A 168 2.03 -14.09 -15.23
CA GLY A 168 1.53 -15.09 -14.28
C GLY A 168 1.24 -14.52 -12.89
N LEU A 169 0.69 -15.37 -12.02
CA LEU A 169 0.51 -15.09 -10.60
C LEU A 169 1.74 -15.60 -9.85
N VAL A 170 2.60 -14.68 -9.39
CA VAL A 170 3.83 -15.02 -8.69
C VAL A 170 3.52 -15.41 -7.25
N ASN A 171 3.92 -16.64 -6.88
CA ASN A 171 3.83 -17.11 -5.50
C ASN A 171 5.05 -16.63 -4.71
N ILE A 172 4.92 -15.46 -4.08
CA ILE A 172 6.03 -14.84 -3.36
C ILE A 172 6.52 -15.69 -2.19
N ARG A 173 5.65 -16.52 -1.59
CA ARG A 173 6.02 -17.42 -0.49
C ARG A 173 6.95 -18.54 -0.97
N ALA A 174 6.56 -19.23 -2.03
CA ALA A 174 7.40 -20.27 -2.64
C ALA A 174 8.70 -19.66 -3.19
N LEU A 175 8.62 -18.47 -3.79
CA LEU A 175 9.79 -17.76 -4.30
C LEU A 175 10.77 -17.35 -3.19
N ALA A 176 10.28 -16.85 -2.06
CA ALA A 176 11.12 -16.53 -0.90
C ALA A 176 11.84 -17.78 -0.35
N GLU A 177 11.16 -18.93 -0.31
CA GLU A 177 11.76 -20.20 0.10
C GLU A 177 12.83 -20.64 -0.90
N TYR A 178 12.53 -20.58 -2.20
CA TYR A 178 13.45 -20.91 -3.28
C TYR A 178 14.73 -20.06 -3.26
N LEU A 179 14.60 -18.73 -3.11
CA LEU A 179 15.75 -17.82 -3.06
C LEU A 179 16.60 -18.00 -1.79
N SER A 180 16.02 -18.53 -0.72
CA SER A 180 16.73 -18.76 0.54
C SER A 180 17.49 -20.07 0.60
N ASP A 181 17.10 -21.07 -0.19
CA ASP A 181 17.64 -22.43 -0.13
C ASP A 181 18.71 -22.65 -1.21
N SER A 182 19.95 -22.29 -0.87
CA SER A 182 21.14 -22.49 -1.73
C SER A 182 21.58 -23.96 -1.86
N THR A 183 20.88 -24.89 -1.19
CA THR A 183 21.22 -26.32 -1.11
C THR A 183 20.27 -27.22 -1.93
N SER A 184 20.29 -27.04 -3.25
CA SER A 184 20.16 -28.03 -4.34
C SER A 184 19.31 -29.33 -4.17
N SER A 185 18.23 -29.37 -3.40
CA SER A 185 17.31 -30.54 -3.41
C SER A 185 15.81 -30.21 -3.36
N ALA A 186 15.42 -28.99 -2.95
CA ALA A 186 14.02 -28.53 -2.96
C ALA A 186 13.57 -27.95 -4.32
N SER A 187 14.49 -27.84 -5.29
CA SER A 187 14.33 -27.01 -6.49
C SER A 187 13.32 -27.52 -7.53
N SER A 188 12.97 -28.81 -7.59
CA SER A 188 12.12 -29.34 -8.67
C SER A 188 10.63 -29.36 -8.32
N SER A 189 10.26 -29.55 -7.05
CA SER A 189 8.85 -29.59 -6.62
C SER A 189 8.23 -28.20 -6.49
N LEU A 190 9.03 -27.20 -6.10
CA LEU A 190 8.57 -25.81 -5.95
C LEU A 190 8.52 -25.04 -7.28
N ALA A 191 9.27 -25.45 -8.30
CA ALA A 191 9.35 -24.74 -9.59
C ALA A 191 7.96 -24.52 -10.21
N ASN A 192 7.10 -25.55 -10.18
CA ASN A 192 5.72 -25.47 -10.68
C ASN A 192 4.79 -24.64 -9.78
N MET A 193 5.23 -24.29 -8.57
CA MET A 193 4.47 -23.48 -7.60
C MET A 193 4.96 -22.03 -7.54
N LEU A 194 6.10 -21.67 -8.17
CA LEU A 194 6.64 -20.31 -8.18
C LEU A 194 5.75 -19.33 -8.93
N MET A 195 5.10 -19.79 -10.00
CA MET A 195 4.23 -18.97 -10.83
C MET A 195 3.06 -19.80 -11.36
N LEU A 196 1.85 -19.35 -11.08
CA LEU A 196 0.63 -19.92 -11.67
C LEU A 196 0.27 -19.16 -12.95
N PRO A 197 -0.49 -19.76 -13.89
CA PRO A 197 -1.05 -19.04 -15.01
C PRO A 197 -1.94 -17.86 -14.55
N CYS A 198 -1.96 -16.78 -15.33
CA CYS A 198 -2.96 -15.74 -15.15
C CYS A 198 -4.36 -16.35 -15.24
N SER A 199 -5.26 -15.90 -14.38
CA SER A 199 -6.61 -16.44 -14.30
C SER A 199 -7.60 -15.34 -13.90
N PRO A 200 -8.72 -15.15 -14.63
CA PRO A 200 -9.77 -14.24 -14.18
C PRO A 200 -10.41 -14.71 -12.87
N HIS A 201 -10.31 -15.99 -12.53
CA HIS A 201 -10.77 -16.49 -11.25
C HIS A 201 -9.97 -15.98 -10.04
N PHE A 202 -8.78 -15.40 -10.26
CA PHE A 202 -8.06 -14.68 -9.21
C PHE A 202 -8.48 -13.21 -9.20
N PHE A 203 -9.31 -12.84 -8.23
CA PHE A 203 -9.73 -11.46 -8.05
C PHE A 203 -8.70 -10.70 -7.23
N SER A 204 -7.94 -9.83 -7.90
CA SER A 204 -7.04 -8.87 -7.27
C SER A 204 -7.16 -7.53 -7.96
N THR A 205 -7.32 -6.49 -7.16
CA THR A 205 -7.34 -5.08 -7.58
C THR A 205 -5.94 -4.48 -7.69
N VAL A 206 -4.93 -5.29 -7.41
CA VAL A 206 -3.51 -4.92 -7.37
C VAL A 206 -2.72 -5.95 -8.17
N GLY A 207 -1.81 -5.48 -9.00
CA GLY A 207 -0.88 -6.31 -9.78
C GLY A 207 0.24 -5.45 -10.36
N VAL A 208 1.40 -6.04 -10.62
CA VAL A 208 2.55 -5.34 -11.21
C VAL A 208 2.41 -5.25 -12.73
N ASP A 209 2.81 -4.10 -13.29
CA ASP A 209 2.61 -3.76 -14.71
C ASP A 209 3.69 -4.32 -15.66
N TYR A 210 4.51 -5.28 -15.20
CA TYR A 210 5.59 -5.91 -15.96
C TYR A 210 5.58 -7.44 -15.79
N ALA A 211 6.30 -8.14 -16.67
CA ALA A 211 6.53 -9.57 -16.53
C ALA A 211 7.62 -9.80 -15.49
N VAL A 212 7.39 -10.72 -14.56
CA VAL A 212 8.40 -11.12 -13.57
C VAL A 212 9.22 -12.25 -14.18
N ASP A 213 10.51 -11.99 -14.39
CA ASP A 213 11.48 -13.00 -14.81
C ASP A 213 12.14 -13.61 -13.58
N LEU A 214 11.89 -14.90 -13.34
CA LEU A 214 12.44 -15.63 -12.20
C LEU A 214 13.93 -15.94 -12.36
N ALA A 215 14.47 -15.78 -13.57
CA ALA A 215 15.89 -15.91 -13.88
C ALA A 215 16.59 -14.53 -14.05
N ALA A 216 15.91 -13.44 -13.67
CA ALA A 216 16.47 -12.10 -13.80
C ALA A 216 17.81 -11.96 -13.07
N ASP A 217 18.76 -11.29 -13.72
CA ASP A 217 20.05 -10.97 -13.12
C ASP A 217 19.88 -10.11 -11.85
N ARG A 218 20.85 -10.24 -10.94
CA ARG A 218 20.93 -9.39 -9.76
C ARG A 218 20.99 -7.92 -10.20
N PRO A 219 20.18 -7.01 -9.61
CA PRO A 219 20.05 -5.64 -10.11
C PRO A 219 21.28 -4.80 -9.71
N SER A 220 22.33 -4.88 -10.52
CA SER A 220 23.65 -4.36 -10.21
C SER A 220 23.69 -2.84 -10.13
N GLN A 221 22.97 -2.14 -11.02
CA GLN A 221 22.92 -0.68 -11.01
C GLN A 221 22.07 -0.17 -9.84
N TRP A 222 21.00 -0.87 -9.49
CA TRP A 222 20.23 -0.59 -8.27
C TRP A 222 21.11 -0.68 -7.03
N LEU A 223 21.86 -1.76 -6.86
CA LEU A 223 22.73 -1.93 -5.71
C LEU A 223 23.84 -0.87 -5.68
N GLN A 224 24.48 -0.58 -6.82
CA GLN A 224 25.47 0.50 -6.91
C GLN A 224 24.88 1.85 -6.50
N PHE A 225 23.66 2.15 -6.94
CA PHE A 225 22.93 3.35 -6.55
C PHE A 225 22.67 3.39 -5.04
N LEU A 226 22.20 2.29 -4.43
CA LEU A 226 21.97 2.23 -2.99
C LEU A 226 23.28 2.41 -2.19
N HIS A 227 24.38 1.79 -2.62
CA HIS A 227 25.69 1.97 -1.98
C HIS A 227 26.25 3.38 -2.17
N SER A 228 25.84 4.11 -3.21
CA SER A 228 26.21 5.53 -3.37
C SER A 228 25.49 6.44 -2.36
N ILE A 229 24.28 6.07 -1.92
CA ILE A 229 23.51 6.79 -0.89
C ILE A 229 23.99 6.42 0.51
N TRP A 230 24.29 5.13 0.72
CA TRP A 230 24.69 4.54 2.01
C TRP A 230 26.04 3.80 1.91
N PRO A 231 27.18 4.52 1.74
CA PRO A 231 28.49 3.87 1.64
C PRO A 231 28.83 3.11 2.93
N GLY A 232 28.98 1.79 2.83
CA GLY A 232 29.33 0.92 3.97
C GLY A 232 28.21 0.69 4.99
N ASP A 233 26.97 1.12 4.71
CA ASP A 233 25.82 0.90 5.59
C ASP A 233 24.83 -0.09 4.95
N GLU A 234 25.20 -1.38 5.01
CA GLU A 234 24.40 -2.52 4.53
C GLU A 234 23.11 -2.73 5.31
N GLU A 235 23.04 -2.26 6.56
CA GLU A 235 21.83 -2.34 7.38
C GLU A 235 20.73 -1.46 6.78
N SER A 236 21.07 -0.24 6.32
CA SER A 236 20.15 0.65 5.62
C SER A 236 19.63 0.04 4.31
N VAL A 237 20.52 -0.57 3.52
CA VAL A 237 20.15 -1.30 2.30
C VAL A 237 19.21 -2.47 2.62
N SER A 238 19.50 -3.20 3.70
CA SER A 238 18.70 -4.34 4.15
C SER A 238 17.31 -3.93 4.62
N LEU A 239 17.18 -2.84 5.37
CA LEU A 239 15.88 -2.30 5.78
C LEU A 239 15.08 -1.83 4.55
N LEU A 240 15.71 -1.18 3.56
CA LEU A 240 15.02 -0.80 2.32
C LEU A 240 14.51 -2.03 1.55
N GLN A 241 15.33 -3.08 1.47
CA GLN A 241 14.96 -4.35 0.82
C GLN A 241 13.76 -5.01 1.51
N GLU A 242 13.77 -5.06 2.84
CA GLU A 242 12.64 -5.56 3.65
C GLU A 242 11.37 -4.75 3.40
N TRP A 243 11.49 -3.43 3.30
CA TRP A 243 10.35 -2.54 3.07
C TRP A 243 9.74 -2.75 1.67
N PHE A 244 10.56 -2.86 0.63
CA PHE A 244 10.09 -3.15 -0.73
C PHE A 244 9.32 -4.47 -0.77
N GLY A 245 9.89 -5.51 -0.16
CA GLY A 245 9.27 -6.82 -0.05
C GLY A 245 7.96 -6.82 0.75
N TYR A 246 7.92 -6.09 1.86
CA TYR A 246 6.72 -5.94 2.70
C TYR A 246 5.54 -5.31 1.96
N ILE A 247 5.79 -4.33 1.09
CA ILE A 247 4.71 -3.72 0.29
C ILE A 247 4.23 -4.69 -0.79
N LEU A 248 5.14 -5.36 -1.49
CA LEU A 248 4.80 -6.35 -2.52
C LEU A 248 3.96 -7.50 -1.95
N SER A 249 4.22 -7.91 -0.71
CA SER A 249 3.46 -8.99 -0.08
C SER A 249 2.05 -8.62 0.34
N GLY A 250 1.70 -7.32 0.30
CA GLY A 250 0.41 -6.85 0.80
C GLY A 250 0.22 -7.11 2.31
N ASP A 251 1.30 -7.28 3.08
CA ASP A 251 1.27 -7.53 4.54
C ASP A 251 1.18 -6.20 5.30
N SER A 252 0.26 -6.07 6.25
CA SER A 252 0.07 -4.87 7.10
C SER A 252 0.44 -5.12 8.56
N SER A 253 0.79 -6.35 8.93
CA SER A 253 0.91 -6.83 10.31
C SER A 253 1.94 -6.06 11.15
N GLN A 254 2.95 -5.47 10.51
CA GLN A 254 4.02 -4.76 11.19
C GLN A 254 3.57 -3.39 11.74
N GLN A 255 2.44 -2.84 11.26
CA GLN A 255 1.93 -1.52 11.67
C GLN A 255 2.98 -0.39 11.58
N LYS A 256 3.88 -0.48 10.58
CA LYS A 256 4.95 0.48 10.33
C LYS A 256 4.62 1.43 9.19
N MET A 257 5.20 2.62 9.26
CA MET A 257 5.35 3.59 8.19
C MET A 257 6.83 3.80 7.91
N PHE A 258 7.19 4.10 6.67
CA PHE A 258 8.58 4.28 6.27
C PHE A 258 8.86 5.73 5.94
N TYR A 259 9.97 6.26 6.44
CA TYR A 259 10.31 7.66 6.25
C TYR A 259 11.78 7.82 5.82
N LEU A 260 11.97 8.28 4.58
CA LEU A 260 13.27 8.67 4.04
C LEU A 260 13.55 10.13 4.37
N VAL A 261 14.64 10.38 5.11
CA VAL A 261 15.04 11.71 5.53
C VAL A 261 16.42 12.03 5.00
N GLY A 262 16.65 13.26 4.54
CA GLY A 262 17.97 13.70 4.10
C GLY A 262 17.90 14.98 3.26
N PRO A 263 19.01 15.57 2.85
CA PRO A 263 19.00 16.81 2.08
C PRO A 263 18.38 16.64 0.68
N PRO A 264 18.13 17.74 -0.05
CA PRO A 264 17.77 17.66 -1.47
C PRO A 264 18.79 16.88 -2.29
N ARG A 265 18.31 16.23 -3.37
CA ARG A 265 19.14 15.43 -4.30
C ARG A 265 19.92 14.28 -3.65
N SER A 266 19.41 13.71 -2.56
CA SER A 266 20.02 12.56 -1.87
C SER A 266 19.50 11.18 -2.30
N GLY A 267 18.77 11.11 -3.41
CA GLY A 267 18.23 9.86 -3.95
C GLY A 267 16.84 9.45 -3.46
N LYS A 268 16.26 10.13 -2.45
CA LYS A 268 14.90 9.85 -1.93
C LYS A 268 13.84 9.71 -3.02
N GLY A 269 13.74 10.72 -3.89
CA GLY A 269 12.77 10.72 -5.00
C GLY A 269 13.06 9.65 -6.06
N THR A 270 14.31 9.21 -6.22
CA THR A 270 14.65 8.07 -7.11
C THR A 270 14.17 6.76 -6.51
N ILE A 271 14.42 6.53 -5.21
CA ILE A 271 13.90 5.35 -4.49
C ILE A 271 12.38 5.31 -4.57
N SER A 272 11.70 6.43 -4.30
CA SER A 272 10.24 6.53 -4.39
C SER A 272 9.72 6.17 -5.77
N ARG A 273 10.32 6.72 -6.84
CA ARG A 273 9.92 6.43 -8.22
C ARG A 273 10.13 4.97 -8.61
N VAL A 274 11.26 4.36 -8.19
CA VAL A 274 11.51 2.93 -8.43
C VAL A 274 10.48 2.08 -7.67
N LEU A 275 10.19 2.38 -6.41
CA LEU A 275 9.18 1.67 -5.62
C LEU A 275 7.78 1.75 -6.26
N GLN A 276 7.36 2.95 -6.67
CA GLN A 276 6.06 3.15 -7.33
C GLN A 276 5.97 2.40 -8.66
N LYS A 277 7.06 2.34 -9.44
CA LYS A 277 7.11 1.58 -10.69
C LYS A 277 7.19 0.07 -10.47
N LEU A 278 7.88 -0.37 -9.43
CA LEU A 278 7.94 -1.78 -9.00
C LEU A 278 6.56 -2.31 -8.63
N LEU A 279 5.73 -1.49 -7.98
CA LEU A 279 4.36 -1.85 -7.64
C LEU A 279 3.39 -1.66 -8.80
N GLY A 280 3.66 -0.72 -9.71
CA GLY A 280 2.69 -0.24 -10.69
C GLY A 280 1.99 1.02 -10.20
N LEU A 281 1.93 2.04 -11.06
CA LEU A 281 1.41 3.37 -10.68
C LEU A 281 -0.08 3.31 -10.29
N GLY A 282 -0.83 2.40 -10.89
CA GLY A 282 -2.24 2.16 -10.54
C GLY A 282 -2.44 1.74 -9.08
N ASN A 283 -1.43 1.17 -8.44
CA ASN A 283 -1.48 0.68 -7.06
C ASN A 283 -1.02 1.71 -6.01
N CYS A 284 -0.61 2.90 -6.47
CA CYS A 284 -0.10 3.97 -5.63
C CYS A 284 -1.12 5.11 -5.48
N ALA A 285 -1.16 5.73 -4.31
CA ALA A 285 -1.78 7.03 -4.07
C ALA A 285 -0.68 8.07 -3.87
N ALA A 286 -0.72 9.16 -4.64
CA ALA A 286 0.07 10.35 -4.36
C ALA A 286 -0.73 11.23 -3.39
N CYS A 287 -0.26 11.34 -2.15
CA CYS A 287 -0.97 12.01 -1.07
C CYS A 287 -0.24 13.29 -0.67
N SER A 288 -1.01 14.32 -0.30
CA SER A 288 -0.48 15.47 0.44
C SER A 288 -0.65 15.24 1.93
N ILE A 289 0.33 15.66 2.73
CA ILE A 289 0.22 15.60 4.18
C ILE A 289 -0.84 16.58 4.71
N ASP A 290 -1.05 17.70 4.02
CA ASP A 290 -2.02 18.73 4.43
C ASP A 290 -3.46 18.23 4.27
N GLU A 291 -3.70 17.45 3.21
CA GLU A 291 -4.99 16.81 2.93
C GLU A 291 -5.32 15.69 3.93
N LEU A 292 -4.34 15.22 4.71
CA LEU A 292 -4.53 14.16 5.67
C LEU A 292 -5.43 14.62 6.82
N GLY A 293 -6.71 14.26 6.74
CA GLY A 293 -7.74 14.64 7.69
C GLY A 293 -8.79 15.61 7.18
N GLU A 294 -8.63 16.06 5.94
CA GLU A 294 -9.68 16.77 5.21
C GLU A 294 -10.83 15.82 4.83
N GLN A 295 -11.99 16.40 4.52
CA GLN A 295 -13.22 15.65 4.28
C GLN A 295 -13.07 14.52 3.24
N PHE A 296 -12.25 14.71 2.20
CA PHE A 296 -12.05 13.77 1.10
C PHE A 296 -10.60 13.28 0.93
N GLY A 297 -9.68 13.67 1.84
CA GLY A 297 -8.25 13.41 1.67
C GLY A 297 -7.84 11.93 1.69
N LEU A 298 -8.74 11.04 2.13
CA LEU A 298 -8.50 9.59 2.18
C LEU A 298 -9.07 8.84 0.97
N GLU A 299 -9.88 9.49 0.13
CA GLU A 299 -10.56 8.84 -1.01
C GLU A 299 -9.55 8.20 -1.96
N MET A 300 -8.41 8.86 -2.19
CA MET A 300 -7.36 8.37 -3.10
C MET A 300 -6.63 7.12 -2.61
N MET A 301 -6.60 6.86 -1.30
CA MET A 301 -5.93 5.69 -0.71
C MET A 301 -6.80 4.43 -0.75
N VAL A 302 -8.09 4.57 -1.04
CA VAL A 302 -9.01 3.43 -1.12
C VAL A 302 -8.52 2.46 -2.19
N LYS A 303 -8.37 1.18 -1.79
CA LYS A 303 -7.92 0.07 -2.66
C LYS A 303 -6.50 0.24 -3.24
N LYS A 304 -5.66 1.05 -2.61
CA LYS A 304 -4.23 1.19 -2.96
C LYS A 304 -3.34 0.37 -2.05
N SER A 305 -2.16 -0.01 -2.55
CA SER A 305 -1.14 -0.75 -1.80
C SER A 305 -0.10 0.16 -1.16
N LEU A 306 0.12 1.35 -1.74
CA LEU A 306 1.11 2.33 -1.29
C LEU A 306 0.50 3.72 -1.28
N ALA A 307 0.67 4.43 -0.17
CA ALA A 307 0.39 5.85 -0.04
C ALA A 307 1.73 6.59 0.07
N VAL A 308 2.02 7.45 -0.90
CA VAL A 308 3.28 8.18 -1.00
C VAL A 308 3.05 9.63 -0.59
N PHE A 309 3.81 10.09 0.38
CA PHE A 309 3.87 11.50 0.78
C PHE A 309 5.27 12.03 0.48
N GLU A 310 5.38 12.87 -0.55
CA GLU A 310 6.67 13.45 -0.95
C GLU A 310 6.94 14.76 -0.21
N ASP A 311 8.21 14.98 0.14
CA ASP A 311 8.72 16.22 0.74
C ASP A 311 7.85 16.76 1.89
N VAL A 312 7.51 15.87 2.82
CA VAL A 312 6.63 16.16 3.95
C VAL A 312 7.22 17.26 4.83
N PHE A 313 6.41 18.29 5.03
CA PHE A 313 6.70 19.41 5.91
C PHE A 313 5.44 19.74 6.72
N ILE A 314 5.60 19.99 8.03
CA ILE A 314 4.49 20.33 8.93
C ILE A 314 4.79 21.69 9.54
N SER A 315 3.99 22.69 9.16
CA SER A 315 4.23 24.09 9.51
C SER A 315 3.71 24.47 10.90
N THR A 316 2.61 23.86 11.37
CA THR A 316 1.96 24.25 12.63
C THR A 316 1.75 23.08 13.60
N ARG A 317 1.62 23.41 14.89
CA ARG A 317 1.39 22.42 15.95
C ARG A 317 -0.01 21.80 15.89
N ASP A 318 -1.01 22.56 15.48
CA ASP A 318 -2.38 22.06 15.35
C ASP A 318 -2.49 21.04 14.21
N ASP A 319 -1.81 21.31 13.09
CA ASP A 319 -1.66 20.35 12.00
C ASP A 319 -0.92 19.10 12.46
N ALA A 320 0.18 19.25 13.22
CA ALA A 320 0.95 18.11 13.72
C ALA A 320 0.11 17.16 14.59
N GLY A 321 -0.77 17.69 15.45
CA GLY A 321 -1.67 16.88 16.28
C GLY A 321 -2.68 16.10 15.45
N ARG A 322 -3.33 16.77 14.48
CA ARG A 322 -4.29 16.17 13.55
C ARG A 322 -3.64 15.09 12.69
N ILE A 323 -2.51 15.40 12.06
CA ILE A 323 -1.72 14.50 11.22
C ILE A 323 -1.27 13.28 12.02
N CYS A 324 -0.74 13.48 13.23
CA CYS A 324 -0.37 12.39 14.13
C CYS A 324 -1.54 11.43 14.38
N GLY A 325 -2.73 11.95 14.72
CA GLY A 325 -3.93 11.15 14.92
C GLY A 325 -4.31 10.31 13.68
N TRP A 326 -4.21 10.89 12.48
CA TRP A 326 -4.51 10.18 11.24
C TRP A 326 -3.47 9.13 10.86
N LEU A 327 -2.18 9.44 10.96
CA LEU A 327 -1.11 8.47 10.76
C LEU A 327 -1.29 7.27 11.70
N LYS A 328 -1.67 7.52 12.96
CA LYS A 328 -1.94 6.46 13.93
C LYS A 328 -3.06 5.53 13.48
N ARG A 329 -4.16 6.07 12.97
CA ARG A 329 -5.31 5.31 12.45
C ARG A 329 -4.95 4.54 11.19
N LEU A 330 -4.25 5.16 10.26
CA LEU A 330 -3.87 4.54 8.99
C LEU A 330 -2.91 3.36 9.17
N THR A 331 -2.01 3.40 10.16
CA THR A 331 -1.14 2.26 10.49
C THR A 331 -1.78 1.21 11.40
N GLY A 332 -2.83 1.58 12.14
CA GLY A 332 -3.42 0.75 13.20
C GLY A 332 -4.25 -0.44 12.73
N GLN A 333 -4.51 -0.56 11.42
CA GLN A 333 -5.46 -1.53 10.83
C GLN A 333 -6.91 -1.39 11.30
N ASP A 334 -7.25 -0.28 11.95
CA ASP A 334 -8.62 0.02 12.34
C ASP A 334 -9.47 0.34 11.10
N SER A 335 -10.77 0.05 11.16
CA SER A 335 -11.71 0.48 10.12
C SER A 335 -11.88 2.00 10.17
N ILE A 336 -11.73 2.66 9.03
CA ILE A 336 -11.87 4.10 8.86
C ILE A 336 -13.01 4.43 7.90
N GLY A 337 -13.81 5.43 8.28
CA GLY A 337 -14.84 5.98 7.41
C GLY A 337 -14.23 6.92 6.37
N VAL A 338 -14.36 6.58 5.09
CA VAL A 338 -13.87 7.39 3.97
C VAL A 338 -15.07 8.00 3.25
N ARG A 339 -15.16 9.34 3.27
CA ARG A 339 -16.14 10.08 2.49
C ARG A 339 -15.63 10.23 1.06
N ARG A 340 -16.54 10.10 0.10
CA ARG A 340 -16.24 10.12 -1.33
C ARG A 340 -17.11 11.16 -2.01
N LYS A 341 -16.53 11.95 -2.92
CA LYS A 341 -17.27 13.07 -3.53
C LYS A 341 -18.47 12.54 -4.33
N PHE A 342 -19.67 13.04 -4.03
CA PHE A 342 -20.95 12.61 -4.62
C PHE A 342 -21.28 11.12 -4.49
N LYS A 343 -20.60 10.40 -3.58
CA LYS A 343 -20.83 8.97 -3.31
C LYS A 343 -21.09 8.76 -1.82
N THR A 344 -21.62 7.58 -1.46
CA THR A 344 -21.79 7.19 -0.07
C THR A 344 -20.44 6.97 0.62
N THR A 345 -20.39 7.31 1.91
CA THR A 345 -19.29 6.96 2.81
C THR A 345 -19.14 5.46 2.89
N ILE A 346 -17.90 4.99 2.86
CA ILE A 346 -17.56 3.57 3.04
C ILE A 346 -16.70 3.40 4.28
N SER A 347 -16.85 2.28 4.97
CA SER A 347 -15.91 1.88 6.01
C SER A 347 -14.88 0.95 5.39
N VAL A 348 -13.61 1.30 5.48
CA VAL A 348 -12.52 0.50 4.89
C VAL A 348 -11.40 0.33 5.91
N THR A 349 -10.74 -0.83 5.89
CA THR A 349 -9.45 -0.98 6.55
C THR A 349 -8.36 -0.52 5.60
N ASN A 350 -7.45 0.35 6.05
CA ASN A 350 -6.37 0.83 5.20
C ASN A 350 -5.42 -0.31 4.83
N LYS A 351 -5.38 -0.65 3.54
CA LYS A 351 -4.41 -1.60 2.96
C LYS A 351 -3.17 -0.89 2.41
N ALA A 352 -3.15 0.44 2.34
CA ALA A 352 -1.99 1.16 1.82
C ALA A 352 -0.90 1.30 2.89
N ARG A 353 0.33 0.91 2.54
CA ARG A 353 1.52 1.16 3.37
C ARG A 353 1.95 2.61 3.16
N ILE A 354 2.34 3.27 4.23
CA ILE A 354 2.74 4.69 4.18
C ILE A 354 4.23 4.78 3.91
N PHE A 355 4.59 5.43 2.81
CA PHE A 355 5.95 5.78 2.46
C PHE A 355 6.05 7.30 2.37
N MET A 356 6.97 7.87 3.14
CA MET A 356 7.13 9.30 3.27
C MET A 356 8.56 9.68 2.89
N THR A 357 8.74 10.85 2.30
CA THR A 357 10.05 11.47 2.10
C THR A 357 10.03 12.87 2.69
N GLY A 358 11.18 13.34 3.16
CA GLY A 358 11.30 14.69 3.70
C GLY A 358 12.74 15.08 3.95
N ASN A 359 12.95 16.35 4.31
CA ASN A 359 14.29 16.87 4.55
C ASN A 359 14.65 16.90 6.04
N GLU A 360 13.66 16.84 6.93
CA GLU A 360 13.84 16.90 8.38
C GLU A 360 12.99 15.84 9.09
N ILE A 361 13.38 15.48 10.31
CA ILE A 361 12.56 14.62 11.17
C ILE A 361 11.26 15.35 11.53
N LEU A 362 10.13 14.64 11.41
CA LEU A 362 8.81 15.25 11.67
C LEU A 362 8.62 15.55 13.16
N ARG A 363 8.11 16.74 13.45
CA ARG A 363 7.73 17.17 14.80
C ARG A 363 6.28 16.79 15.06
N LEU A 364 6.04 15.54 15.46
CA LEU A 364 4.70 15.02 15.74
C LEU A 364 4.48 14.85 17.24
N PRO A 365 3.43 15.45 17.84
CA PRO A 365 3.16 15.29 19.26
C PRO A 365 2.81 13.83 19.58
N ASP A 366 3.55 13.23 20.51
CA ASP A 366 3.45 11.81 20.82
C ASP A 366 3.87 11.50 22.27
N THR A 367 3.05 11.97 23.23
CA THR A 367 3.27 11.76 24.67
C THR A 367 3.41 10.28 25.05
N SER A 368 2.81 9.35 24.29
CA SER A 368 2.86 7.91 24.56
C SER A 368 4.05 7.19 23.91
N GLY A 369 4.87 7.87 23.09
CA GLY A 369 5.96 7.24 22.33
C GLY A 369 5.51 6.24 21.24
N ALA A 370 4.22 6.22 20.90
CA ALA A 370 3.63 5.25 19.98
C ALA A 370 3.95 5.53 18.50
N MET A 371 4.27 6.76 18.14
CA MET A 371 4.72 7.14 16.79
C MET A 371 6.16 6.71 16.56
N ALA A 372 7.04 6.90 17.54
CA ALA A 372 8.45 6.53 17.41
C ALA A 372 8.63 5.04 17.09
N SER A 373 7.75 4.18 17.60
CA SER A 373 7.74 2.74 17.31
C SER A 373 7.08 2.40 15.97
N ARG A 374 6.33 3.30 15.34
CA ARG A 374 5.68 3.07 14.03
C ARG A 374 6.54 3.51 12.86
N PHE A 375 7.48 4.45 13.05
CA PHE A 375 8.42 4.81 12.00
C PHE A 375 9.50 3.73 11.80
N SER A 376 9.83 3.48 10.54
CA SER A 376 11.09 2.89 10.09
C SER A 376 11.81 3.95 9.30
N TYR A 377 12.94 4.43 9.81
CA TYR A 377 13.70 5.53 9.22
C TYR A 377 14.81 4.99 8.32
N LEU A 378 15.14 5.75 7.27
CA LEU A 378 16.48 5.75 6.70
C LEU A 378 16.94 7.19 6.49
N VAL A 379 18.21 7.44 6.81
CA VAL A 379 18.82 8.76 6.65
C VAL A 379 19.76 8.74 5.46
N CYS A 380 19.40 9.46 4.39
CA CYS A 380 20.24 9.67 3.22
C CYS A 380 21.21 10.82 3.52
N LYS A 381 22.51 10.53 3.62
CA LYS A 381 23.52 11.54 4.01
C LYS A 381 24.21 12.20 2.82
N VAL A 382 24.31 11.49 1.71
CA VAL A 382 24.99 11.96 0.49
C VAL A 382 24.02 12.78 -0.35
N SER A 383 24.42 13.99 -0.76
CA SER A 383 23.71 14.79 -1.76
C SER A 383 24.49 14.76 -3.07
N HIS A 384 23.78 14.57 -4.18
CA HIS A 384 24.33 14.57 -5.54
C HIS A 384 24.04 15.89 -6.28
N LEU A 385 23.76 16.96 -5.54
CA LEU A 385 23.51 18.28 -6.11
C LEU A 385 24.71 18.73 -6.97
N GLY A 386 24.47 19.10 -8.23
CA GLY A 386 25.49 19.49 -9.19
C GLY A 386 26.14 18.34 -9.97
N THR A 387 25.85 17.09 -9.62
CA THR A 387 26.32 15.89 -10.34
C THR A 387 25.15 14.98 -10.72
N GLU A 388 23.99 15.58 -11.03
CA GLU A 388 22.78 14.80 -11.25
C GLU A 388 22.79 14.03 -12.56
N ASP A 389 22.54 12.72 -12.46
CA ASP A 389 22.29 11.88 -13.62
C ASP A 389 20.79 11.80 -13.89
N ILE A 390 20.34 12.51 -14.92
CA ILE A 390 18.93 12.58 -15.32
C ILE A 390 18.40 11.26 -15.92
N TYR A 391 19.27 10.37 -16.39
CA TYR A 391 18.92 9.08 -16.97
C TYR A 391 19.02 7.92 -15.99
N LEU A 392 19.53 8.17 -14.77
CA LEU A 392 19.70 7.15 -13.74
C LEU A 392 18.42 6.34 -13.51
N THR A 393 17.27 7.03 -13.42
CA THR A 393 16.01 6.34 -13.14
C THR A 393 15.63 5.37 -14.25
N ASP A 394 15.77 5.75 -15.51
CA ASP A 394 15.43 4.88 -16.63
C ASP A 394 16.33 3.63 -16.64
N ARG A 395 17.62 3.79 -16.32
CA ARG A 395 18.54 2.65 -16.15
C ARG A 395 18.11 1.73 -15.00
N LEU A 396 17.73 2.28 -13.85
CA LEU A 396 17.24 1.49 -12.72
C LEU A 396 15.93 0.77 -13.04
N LEU A 397 15.03 1.41 -13.80
CA LEU A 397 13.76 0.81 -14.20
C LEU A 397 13.94 -0.35 -15.20
N SER A 398 15.07 -0.43 -15.90
CA SER A 398 15.40 -1.59 -16.73
C SER A 398 15.71 -2.85 -15.90
N GLU A 399 16.06 -2.69 -14.61
CA GLU A 399 16.35 -3.79 -13.69
C GLU A 399 15.12 -4.21 -12.83
N LEU A 400 13.90 -3.73 -13.14
CA LEU A 400 12.70 -3.99 -12.32
C LEU A 400 12.48 -5.48 -11.98
N PRO A 401 12.62 -6.45 -12.90
CA PRO A 401 12.52 -7.87 -12.55
C PRO A 401 13.55 -8.31 -11.49
N GLY A 402 14.81 -7.85 -11.62
CA GLY A 402 15.85 -8.13 -10.62
C GLY A 402 15.59 -7.43 -9.28
N ILE A 403 15.06 -6.20 -9.31
CA ILE A 403 14.65 -5.46 -8.10
C ILE A 403 13.46 -6.16 -7.42
N PHE A 404 12.56 -6.77 -8.18
CA PHE A 404 11.47 -7.58 -7.64
C PHE A 404 12.02 -8.78 -6.87
N LEU A 405 12.92 -9.58 -7.47
CA LEU A 405 13.56 -10.71 -6.78
C LEU A 405 14.33 -10.26 -5.54
N TRP A 406 15.10 -9.18 -5.65
CA TRP A 406 15.78 -8.53 -4.53
C TRP A 406 14.81 -8.14 -3.41
N ALA A 407 13.65 -7.59 -3.73
CA ALA A 407 12.64 -7.25 -2.72
C ALA A 407 12.06 -8.50 -2.04
N ILE A 408 11.83 -9.60 -2.77
CA ILE A 408 11.34 -10.86 -2.19
C ILE A 408 12.34 -11.48 -1.21
N GLU A 409 13.65 -11.38 -1.47
CA GLU A 409 14.68 -11.78 -0.50
C GLU A 409 14.60 -10.97 0.80
N GLY A 410 14.36 -9.65 0.69
CA GLY A 410 14.13 -8.79 1.85
C GLY A 410 12.88 -9.19 2.63
N TRP A 411 11.78 -9.47 1.93
CA TRP A 411 10.57 -9.98 2.57
C TRP A 411 10.83 -11.32 3.29
N ALA A 412 11.59 -12.24 2.67
CA ALA A 412 11.96 -13.51 3.29
C ALA A 412 12.73 -13.30 4.61
N ARG A 413 13.66 -12.33 4.63
CA ARG A 413 14.38 -11.94 5.84
C ARG A 413 13.46 -11.32 6.89
N LEU A 414 12.56 -10.42 6.51
CA LEU A 414 11.56 -9.84 7.42
C LEU A 414 10.69 -10.92 8.06
N GLN A 415 10.19 -11.87 7.27
CA GLN A 415 9.36 -12.99 7.77
C GLN A 415 10.14 -13.87 8.76
N ARG A 416 11.42 -14.13 8.49
CA ARG A 416 12.30 -14.90 9.39
C ARG A 416 12.55 -14.16 10.72
N ASN A 417 12.79 -12.85 10.65
CA ASN A 417 13.10 -12.03 11.82
C ASN A 417 11.86 -11.63 12.62
N GLY A 418 10.68 -11.65 12.00
CA GLY A 418 9.40 -11.21 12.57
C GLY A 418 9.24 -9.69 12.73
N LYS A 419 10.32 -8.93 12.55
CA LYS A 419 10.38 -7.47 12.67
C LYS A 419 11.40 -6.89 11.69
N PHE A 420 11.21 -5.63 11.33
CA PHE A 420 12.17 -4.88 10.52
C PHE A 420 13.54 -4.77 11.20
N SER A 421 14.58 -4.82 10.39
CA SER A 421 15.93 -4.43 10.77
C SER A 421 15.95 -2.96 11.16
N VAL A 422 16.77 -2.60 12.16
CA VAL A 422 16.91 -1.22 12.62
C VAL A 422 18.38 -0.83 12.44
N PRO A 423 18.70 -0.06 11.38
CA PRO A 423 20.08 0.32 11.10
C PRO A 423 20.63 1.21 12.21
N LYS A 424 21.86 0.96 12.64
CA LYS A 424 22.53 1.77 13.68
C LYS A 424 22.60 3.25 13.31
N SER A 425 22.71 3.57 12.02
CA SER A 425 22.74 4.94 11.51
C SER A 425 21.44 5.73 11.74
N THR A 426 20.36 5.06 12.16
CA THR A 426 19.04 5.65 12.39
C THR A 426 18.71 5.88 13.87
N GLU A 427 19.59 5.48 14.79
CA GLU A 427 19.38 5.60 16.24
C GLU A 427 19.08 7.04 16.66
N ASN A 428 19.89 8.00 16.19
CA ASN A 428 19.68 9.43 16.43
C ASN A 428 18.33 9.93 15.89
N ALA A 429 17.86 9.42 14.74
CA ALA A 429 16.57 9.82 14.16
C ALA A 429 15.41 9.35 15.04
N HIS A 430 15.49 8.13 15.58
CA HIS A 430 14.52 7.62 16.54
C HIS A 430 14.54 8.40 17.85
N GLU A 431 15.72 8.71 18.39
CA GLU A 431 15.86 9.54 19.59
C GLU A 431 15.30 10.95 19.40
N MET A 432 15.64 11.60 18.29
CA MET A 432 15.13 12.92 17.94
C MET A 432 13.60 12.91 17.78
N THR A 433 13.03 11.86 17.18
CA THR A 433 11.57 11.69 17.10
C THR A 433 10.93 11.63 18.49
N ARG A 434 11.52 10.88 19.43
CA ARG A 434 11.00 10.78 20.81
C ARG A 434 11.10 12.13 21.53
N ALA A 435 12.25 12.80 21.44
CA ALA A 435 12.49 14.09 22.07
C ALA A 435 11.54 15.18 21.54
N LEU A 436 11.40 15.27 20.21
CA LEU A 436 10.48 16.22 19.57
C LEU A 436 9.00 15.89 19.85
N GLY A 437 8.67 14.62 20.04
CA GLY A 437 7.30 14.18 20.27
C GLY A 437 6.77 14.47 21.67
N SER A 438 7.65 14.55 22.67
CA SER A 438 7.26 14.84 24.04
C SER A 438 8.33 15.64 24.79
N PRO A 439 8.26 16.99 24.74
CA PRO A 439 9.11 17.85 25.56
C PRO A 439 9.07 17.51 27.06
N LEU A 440 7.91 17.08 27.56
CA LEU A 440 7.77 16.64 28.95
C LEU A 440 8.60 15.39 29.25
N SER A 441 8.67 14.45 28.31
CA SER A 441 9.50 13.25 28.48
C SER A 441 10.99 13.58 28.51
N SER A 442 11.44 14.54 27.69
CA SER A 442 12.81 15.05 27.74
C SER A 442 13.11 15.71 29.09
N PHE A 443 12.24 16.59 29.57
CA PHE A 443 12.37 17.18 30.90
C PHE A 443 12.47 16.13 32.01
N ILE A 444 11.60 15.11 32.00
CA ILE A 444 11.65 14.03 33.00
C ILE A 444 12.99 13.28 32.92
N ALA A 445 13.45 12.96 31.71
CA ALA A 445 14.68 12.21 31.50
C ALA A 445 15.94 13.00 31.90
N GLU A 446 15.93 14.32 31.75
CA GLU A 446 17.06 15.19 32.05
C GLU A 446 17.07 15.69 33.49
N LYS A 447 15.91 16.12 33.99
CA LYS A 447 15.79 16.90 35.24
C LYS A 447 15.15 16.12 36.38
N CYS A 448 14.59 14.93 36.12
CA CYS A 448 13.91 14.14 37.14
C CYS A 448 14.55 12.75 37.35
N THR A 449 14.15 12.14 38.45
CA THR A 449 14.43 10.76 38.83
C THR A 449 13.10 10.10 39.16
N ILE A 450 12.80 8.96 38.54
CA ILE A 450 11.59 8.19 38.79
C ILE A 450 11.93 7.12 39.81
N ASP A 451 11.36 7.25 41.01
CA ASP A 451 11.59 6.34 42.13
C ASP A 451 10.31 6.23 42.98
N PRO A 452 9.74 5.03 43.19
CA PRO A 452 8.46 4.84 43.88
C PRO A 452 8.35 5.47 45.27
N ILE A 453 9.47 5.68 45.97
CA ILE A 453 9.49 6.28 47.32
C ILE A 453 9.72 7.79 47.31
N SER A 454 10.18 8.34 46.18
CA SER A 454 10.47 9.76 46.01
C SER A 454 9.21 10.61 45.85
N PHE A 455 9.32 11.89 46.20
CA PHE A 455 8.24 12.86 45.98
C PHE A 455 8.81 14.25 45.71
N VAL A 456 8.01 15.08 45.04
CA VAL A 456 8.32 16.50 44.77
C VAL A 456 7.06 17.34 44.91
N ALA A 457 7.20 18.58 45.38
CA ALA A 457 6.08 19.51 45.44
C ALA A 457 5.54 19.80 44.04
N VAL A 458 4.21 19.87 43.90
CA VAL A 458 3.56 20.13 42.60
C VAL A 458 4.00 21.48 42.02
N ASP A 459 4.15 22.49 42.89
CA ASP A 459 4.58 23.82 42.49
C ASP A 459 6.03 23.83 42.01
N GLU A 460 6.93 23.25 42.80
CA GLU A 460 8.36 23.13 42.52
C GLU A 460 8.64 22.40 41.19
N LEU A 461 7.98 21.26 40.96
CA LEU A 461 8.14 20.51 39.72
C LEU A 461 7.65 21.31 38.51
N TYR A 462 6.55 22.05 38.65
CA TYR A 462 6.03 22.88 37.56
C TYR A 462 6.90 24.12 37.30
N ASP A 463 7.53 24.68 38.34
CA ASP A 463 8.46 25.79 38.21
C ASP A 463 9.77 25.36 37.53
N ALA A 464 10.31 24.20 37.92
CA ALA A 464 11.42 23.58 37.21
C ALA A 464 11.10 23.27 35.74
N TRP A 465 9.89 22.81 35.45
CA TRP A 465 9.41 22.61 34.08
C TRP A 465 9.35 23.92 33.29
N LYS A 466 8.85 25.02 33.88
CA LYS A 466 8.84 26.33 33.23
C LYS A 466 10.24 26.85 32.94
N ALA A 467 11.15 26.74 33.89
CA ALA A 467 12.54 27.15 33.70
C ALA A 467 13.19 26.36 32.57
N TRP A 468 13.04 25.03 32.57
CA TRP A 468 13.56 24.18 31.50
C TRP A 468 12.94 24.49 30.13
N CYS A 469 11.63 24.74 30.06
CA CYS A 469 10.99 25.21 28.82
C CYS A 469 11.62 26.50 28.29
N GLU A 470 11.90 27.45 29.18
CA GLU A 470 12.48 28.74 28.82
C GLU A 470 13.91 28.59 28.31
N ASP A 471 14.73 27.78 28.99
CA ASP A 471 16.09 27.43 28.59
C ASP A 471 16.13 26.76 27.19
N GLU A 472 15.18 25.86 26.91
CA GLU A 472 15.07 25.15 25.63
C GLU A 472 14.32 25.94 24.54
N GLY A 473 13.81 27.15 24.86
CA GLY A 473 12.99 27.95 23.94
C GLY A 473 11.65 27.31 23.54
N ILE A 474 11.13 26.41 24.38
CA ILE A 474 9.89 25.66 24.17
C ILE A 474 8.71 26.38 24.83
N LYS A 475 7.60 26.52 24.10
CA LYS A 475 6.36 27.06 24.68
C LYS A 475 5.78 26.10 25.73
N CYS A 476 5.86 26.53 26.98
CA CYS A 476 5.38 25.77 28.13
C CYS A 476 3.84 25.63 28.16
N CYS A 477 3.35 24.45 28.54
CA CYS A 477 1.92 24.20 28.67
C CYS A 477 1.38 24.66 30.04
N PRO A 478 0.07 24.98 30.16
CA PRO A 478 -0.52 25.36 31.44
C PRO A 478 -0.46 24.24 32.49
N ARG A 479 -0.45 24.60 33.77
CA ARG A 479 -0.30 23.69 34.92
C ARG A 479 -1.26 22.49 34.91
N GLU A 480 -2.52 22.70 34.54
CA GLU A 480 -3.51 21.61 34.43
C GLU A 480 -3.14 20.59 33.34
N SER A 481 -2.68 21.10 32.19
CA SER A 481 -2.21 20.26 31.08
C SER A 481 -0.93 19.53 31.44
N PHE A 482 0.01 20.21 32.12
CA PHE A 482 1.23 19.60 32.65
C PHE A 482 0.91 18.42 33.55
N GLY A 483 0.05 18.60 34.55
CA GLY A 483 -0.34 17.52 35.46
C GLY A 483 -0.96 16.33 34.73
N ARG A 484 -1.87 16.56 33.78
CA ARG A 484 -2.48 15.49 32.97
C ARG A 484 -1.44 14.73 32.13
N LEU A 485 -0.51 15.45 31.49
CA LEU A 485 0.55 14.85 30.68
C LEU A 485 1.54 14.06 31.56
N LEU A 486 1.84 14.56 32.76
CA LEU A 486 2.73 13.91 33.72
C LEU A 486 2.18 12.54 34.17
N PHE A 487 0.88 12.46 34.48
CA PHE A 487 0.22 11.18 34.78
C PHE A 487 0.25 10.19 33.61
N SER A 488 0.27 10.69 32.36
CA SER A 488 0.39 9.82 31.18
C SER A 488 1.83 9.37 30.91
N ALA A 489 2.82 10.17 31.31
CA ALA A 489 4.24 9.92 31.02
C ALA A 489 4.94 9.09 32.11
N VAL A 490 4.48 9.18 33.37
CA VAL A 490 5.09 8.49 34.52
C VAL A 490 4.14 7.43 35.06
N PRO A 491 4.43 6.13 34.86
CA PRO A 491 3.61 5.04 35.42
C PRO A 491 3.53 5.11 36.95
N ASN A 492 2.36 4.79 37.50
CA ASN A 492 2.10 4.74 38.95
C ASN A 492 2.29 6.07 39.71
N LEU A 493 2.39 7.19 39.00
CA LEU A 493 2.42 8.51 39.62
C LEU A 493 1.12 8.75 40.40
N THR A 494 1.23 9.23 41.63
CA THR A 494 0.08 9.63 42.45
C THR A 494 0.21 11.08 42.88
N LYS A 495 -0.93 11.76 43.06
CA LYS A 495 -0.97 13.12 43.62
C LYS A 495 -1.63 13.06 44.99
N GLU A 496 -0.89 13.40 46.02
CA GLU A 496 -1.34 13.32 47.40
C GLU A 496 -1.04 14.61 48.17
N ARG A 497 -1.56 14.72 49.39
CA ARG A 497 -1.26 15.84 50.30
C ARG A 497 -0.33 15.34 51.40
N ARG A 498 0.83 15.97 51.55
CA ARG A 498 1.78 15.67 52.63
C ARG A 498 1.90 16.84 53.59
N ARG A 499 2.28 16.54 54.84
CA ARG A 499 2.61 17.56 55.85
C ARG A 499 4.00 18.11 55.56
N SER A 500 4.11 19.43 55.51
CA SER A 500 5.35 20.22 55.48
C SER A 500 5.39 21.12 56.72
N PRO A 501 6.55 21.73 57.05
CA PRO A 501 6.68 22.69 58.15
C PRO A 501 5.70 23.87 58.06
N GLU A 502 5.32 24.28 56.84
CA GLU A 502 4.47 25.44 56.55
C GLU A 502 2.99 25.08 56.34
N GLY A 503 2.63 23.79 56.41
CA GLY A 503 1.25 23.33 56.22
C GLY A 503 1.14 22.07 55.34
N ARG A 504 -0.04 21.82 54.78
CA ARG A 504 -0.28 20.67 53.89
C ARG A 504 -0.13 21.07 52.42
N ILE A 505 0.95 20.62 51.80
CA ILE A 505 1.25 20.85 50.38
C ILE A 505 0.79 19.67 49.52
N HIS A 506 0.53 19.94 48.24
CA HIS A 506 0.31 18.89 47.25
C HIS A 506 1.65 18.43 46.68
N VAL A 507 1.83 17.12 46.60
CA VAL A 507 3.04 16.50 46.05
C VAL A 507 2.67 15.49 44.97
N TYR A 508 3.60 15.28 44.04
CA TYR A 508 3.63 14.10 43.19
C TYR A 508 4.54 13.06 43.83
N SER A 509 4.04 11.84 44.02
CA SER A 509 4.80 10.71 44.56
C SER A 509 5.11 9.71 43.46
N GLY A 510 6.34 9.21 43.44
CA GLY A 510 6.93 8.41 42.36
C GLY A 510 7.90 9.18 41.44
N ILE A 511 8.17 10.46 41.74
CA ILE A 511 9.09 11.32 40.99
C ILE A 511 9.73 12.35 41.91
N ALA A 512 11.01 12.66 41.67
CA ALA A 512 11.73 13.78 42.29
C ALA A 512 12.57 14.53 41.26
N LEU A 513 12.88 15.81 41.52
CA LEU A 513 13.89 16.56 40.78
C LEU A 513 15.29 16.04 41.11
N ARG A 514 16.21 16.11 40.16
CA ARG A 514 17.61 15.75 40.42
C ARG A 514 18.28 16.78 41.34
N PRO A 515 19.25 16.36 42.18
CA PRO A 515 19.82 17.20 43.23
C PRO A 515 20.50 18.49 42.74
N ASP A 516 20.98 18.50 41.49
CA ASP A 516 21.61 19.63 40.81
C ASP A 516 20.62 20.74 40.37
N MET A 517 19.32 20.52 40.58
CA MET A 517 18.25 21.43 40.17
C MET A 517 17.43 21.97 41.35
N LEU A 518 17.78 21.64 42.60
CA LEU A 518 17.19 22.31 43.75
C LEU A 518 17.65 23.76 43.71
N PHE A 519 16.74 24.68 43.40
CA PHE A 519 17.01 26.10 43.47
C PHE A 519 17.49 26.41 44.90
N ASP A 520 18.70 26.97 45.03
CA ASP A 520 19.12 27.66 46.25
C ASP A 520 18.20 28.87 46.44
N THR A 521 17.03 28.64 47.04
CA THR A 521 16.18 29.70 47.56
C THR A 521 16.71 30.13 48.92
N GLU A 522 17.95 30.58 48.99
CA GLU A 522 18.50 31.28 50.14
C GLU A 522 19.55 32.25 49.60
N SER A 523 19.13 33.49 49.32
CA SER A 523 20.05 34.63 49.32
C SER A 523 20.55 34.81 50.75
N ASP A 524 21.50 33.98 51.16
CA ASP A 524 22.03 34.00 52.51
C ASP A 524 23.18 35.01 52.57
N ASN A 525 22.85 36.14 53.18
CA ASN A 525 23.82 37.07 53.72
C ASN A 525 23.81 36.86 55.24
N ASP A 526 24.18 35.68 55.72
CA ASP A 526 24.77 35.57 57.05
C ASP A 526 25.66 34.34 57.22
N THR A 527 26.91 34.62 57.56
CA THR A 527 27.94 33.67 57.93
C THR A 527 27.58 32.95 59.23
N THR A 528 27.34 31.64 59.22
CA THR A 528 27.90 30.74 60.25
C THR A 528 27.89 29.27 59.84
N ASP A 529 29.07 28.70 59.96
CA ASP A 529 29.49 27.32 59.75
C ASP A 529 28.65 26.29 60.54
N ARG A 530 28.01 25.33 59.84
CA ARG A 530 27.68 23.97 60.31
C ARG A 530 27.23 23.05 59.14
N PRO A 531 27.69 21.79 59.06
CA PRO A 531 27.32 20.87 57.99
C PRO A 531 25.88 20.37 58.19
N ARG A 532 24.99 20.61 57.23
CA ARG A 532 23.63 20.04 57.22
C ARG A 532 23.68 18.59 56.72
N ARG A 533 23.09 17.73 57.55
CA ARG A 533 23.08 16.27 57.48
C ARG A 533 22.10 15.81 56.41
N ILE A 534 22.56 15.00 55.47
CA ILE A 534 21.71 14.25 54.54
C ILE A 534 21.01 13.15 55.35
N THR A 535 19.68 13.09 55.26
CA THR A 535 18.90 11.91 55.66
C THR A 535 17.95 11.57 54.52
N PHE A 536 18.11 10.33 54.05
CA PHE A 536 17.42 9.66 52.93
C PHE A 536 15.91 9.53 53.14
#